data_AF-A0A5A9XQT2-F1
#
_entry.id   AF-A0A5A9XQT2-F1
#
_cell.length_a   1.000
_cell.length_b   1.000
_cell.length_c   1.000
_cell.angle_alpha   90.00
_cell.angle_beta   90.00
_cell.angle_gamma   90.00
#
_symmetry.space_group_name_H-M   'P 1'
#
loop_
_entity.id
_entity.type
_entity.pdbx_description
1 polymer ?
#
loop_
_entity_poly.entity_id
_entity_poly.type
_entity_poly.pdbx_seq_one_letter_code
_entity_poly.pdbx_strand_id
1 'polypeptide(L)'
;MTSREVVPPATLCGVGGTIEALDIDRLLFDVATSFNPLHRDSLLECQAVGTQGDHVLLNVALPRDMTRFFVTFLESMTGFFRVMDHRARVASAQHKTIDPVAIAERENFKADFINEVCTIFDGFTGQGLSVKEALKQTNLALKAVSHPWATYDTIQRTLRAKGRFRGKKTSSHRKE
;
A
#
# COMPACT_ATOMS: atom_id res chain seq x y z
N MET A 1 -27.92 -23.17 -42.93
CA MET A 1 -27.24 -22.50 -44.06
C MET A 1 -27.18 -21.01 -43.74
N THR A 2 -26.13 -20.59 -43.04
CA THR A 2 -25.91 -19.18 -42.67
C THR A 2 -24.70 -18.70 -43.43
N SER A 3 -24.93 -17.75 -44.35
CA SER A 3 -23.93 -17.14 -45.20
C SER A 3 -22.85 -16.45 -44.37
N ARG A 4 -21.62 -16.95 -44.45
CA ARG A 4 -20.43 -16.25 -43.94
C ARG A 4 -20.04 -15.20 -44.97
N GLU A 5 -20.24 -13.94 -44.60
CA GLU A 5 -19.75 -12.79 -45.35
C GLU A 5 -18.22 -12.73 -45.23
N VAL A 6 -17.54 -13.01 -46.33
CA VAL A 6 -16.08 -12.92 -46.44
C VAL A 6 -15.74 -11.46 -46.70
N VAL A 7 -15.32 -10.75 -45.65
CA VAL A 7 -14.78 -9.40 -45.76
C VAL A 7 -13.44 -9.47 -46.50
N PRO A 8 -13.23 -8.73 -47.60
CA PRO A 8 -11.99 -8.79 -48.36
C PRO A 8 -10.83 -8.16 -47.56
N PRO A 9 -9.58 -8.63 -47.75
CA PRO A 9 -8.42 -8.02 -47.13
C PRO A 9 -8.23 -6.61 -47.68
N ALA A 10 -8.17 -5.62 -46.78
CA ALA A 10 -7.85 -4.25 -47.12
C ALA A 10 -6.46 -4.20 -47.79
N THR A 11 -6.43 -3.66 -49.01
CA THR A 11 -5.21 -3.40 -49.76
C THR A 11 -4.36 -2.38 -49.00
N LEU A 12 -3.25 -2.84 -48.42
CA LEU A 12 -2.23 -1.99 -47.81
C LEU A 12 -1.55 -1.17 -48.91
N CYS A 13 -1.88 0.12 -49.00
CA CYS A 13 -1.07 1.09 -49.73
C CYS A 13 0.24 1.29 -48.96
N GLY A 14 1.28 0.58 -49.39
CA GLY A 14 2.64 0.74 -48.89
C GLY A 14 3.19 2.12 -49.24
N VAL A 15 3.38 2.95 -48.22
CA VAL A 15 4.34 4.05 -48.28
C VAL A 15 5.72 3.42 -48.12
N GLY A 16 6.41 3.23 -49.25
CA GLY A 16 7.79 2.78 -49.29
C GLY A 16 8.73 3.84 -48.73
N GLY A 17 8.84 3.92 -47.40
CA GLY A 17 9.96 4.55 -46.72
C GLY A 17 11.12 3.56 -46.65
N THR A 18 12.28 3.95 -47.17
CA THR A 18 13.55 3.25 -46.96
C THR A 18 13.76 3.05 -45.46
N ILE A 19 13.83 1.79 -45.01
CA ILE A 19 14.15 1.44 -43.63
C ILE A 19 15.63 1.76 -43.44
N GLU A 20 15.93 3.01 -43.08
CA GLU A 20 17.21 3.33 -42.43
C GLU A 20 17.31 2.45 -41.18
N ALA A 21 18.51 1.93 -40.91
CA ALA A 21 18.77 1.05 -39.79
C ALA A 21 18.28 1.71 -38.50
N LEU A 22 17.15 1.21 -37.98
CA LEU A 22 16.52 1.71 -36.77
C LEU A 22 17.51 1.55 -35.61
N ASP A 23 17.97 2.68 -35.08
CA ASP A 23 18.79 2.73 -33.88
C ASP A 23 17.89 2.44 -32.66
N ILE A 24 17.82 1.16 -32.31
CA ILE A 24 16.99 0.63 -31.22
C ILE A 24 17.36 1.30 -29.91
N ASP A 25 18.64 1.55 -29.67
CA ASP A 25 19.11 2.14 -28.42
C ASP A 25 18.55 3.55 -28.25
N ARG A 26 18.55 4.36 -29.32
CA ARG A 26 17.97 5.71 -29.30
C ARG A 26 16.46 5.70 -29.08
N LEU A 27 15.73 4.72 -29.63
CA LEU A 27 14.29 4.55 -29.45
C LEU A 27 13.91 4.11 -28.03
N LEU A 28 14.76 3.31 -27.38
CA LEU A 28 14.54 2.87 -26.00
C LEU A 28 14.61 4.03 -24.99
N PHE A 29 15.35 5.09 -25.29
CA PHE A 29 15.44 6.27 -24.42
C PHE A 29 14.33 7.32 -24.63
N ASP A 30 13.58 7.24 -25.74
CA ASP A 30 12.42 8.09 -26.00
C ASP A 30 11.12 7.27 -26.02
N VAL A 31 10.81 6.68 -24.87
CA VAL A 31 9.60 5.88 -24.65
C VAL A 31 8.33 6.70 -24.89
N ALA A 32 8.39 8.01 -24.63
CA ALA A 32 7.25 8.93 -24.74
C ALA A 32 6.79 9.14 -26.20
N THR A 33 7.68 9.00 -27.18
CA THR A 33 7.35 9.10 -28.61
C THR A 33 7.20 7.72 -29.25
N SER A 34 8.05 6.76 -28.88
CA SER A 34 8.11 5.44 -29.52
C SER A 34 6.88 4.56 -29.26
N PHE A 35 6.21 4.72 -28.11
CA PHE A 35 5.00 3.98 -27.74
C PHE A 35 3.73 4.82 -27.73
N ASN A 36 3.79 6.04 -28.28
CA ASN A 36 2.62 6.90 -28.36
C ASN A 36 1.99 6.77 -29.76
N PRO A 37 0.87 6.03 -29.92
CA PRO A 37 0.22 5.86 -31.21
C PRO A 37 -0.36 7.17 -31.77
N LEU A 38 -0.43 8.23 -30.96
CA LEU A 38 -0.86 9.57 -31.38
C LEU A 38 0.31 10.43 -31.89
N HIS A 39 1.55 9.95 -31.77
CA HIS A 39 2.71 10.64 -32.32
C HIS A 39 2.74 10.50 -33.85
N ARG A 40 3.06 11.59 -34.55
CA ARG A 40 3.04 11.63 -36.03
C ARG A 40 4.03 10.65 -36.68
N ASP A 41 5.12 10.38 -35.98
CA ASP A 41 6.19 9.46 -36.41
C ASP A 41 6.15 8.14 -35.63
N SER A 42 4.97 7.73 -35.15
CA SER A 42 4.82 6.46 -34.44
C SER A 42 5.20 5.30 -35.35
N LEU A 43 6.13 4.46 -34.88
CA LEU A 43 6.47 3.19 -35.52
C LEU A 43 5.42 2.10 -35.26
N LEU A 44 4.45 2.39 -34.39
CA LEU A 44 3.34 1.52 -34.05
C LEU A 44 2.13 1.86 -34.90
N GLU A 45 1.64 0.86 -35.64
CA GLU A 45 0.33 0.91 -36.26
C GLU A 45 -0.65 0.12 -35.38
N CYS A 46 -1.59 0.83 -34.77
CA CYS A 46 -2.63 0.25 -33.92
C CYS A 46 -3.98 0.42 -34.60
N GLN A 47 -4.64 -0.69 -34.90
CA GLN A 47 -5.97 -0.69 -35.50
C GLN A 47 -6.95 -1.42 -34.58
N ALA A 48 -8.04 -0.75 -34.20
CA ALA A 48 -9.19 -1.42 -33.62
C ALA A 48 -9.94 -2.16 -34.75
N VAL A 49 -9.89 -3.49 -34.73
CA VAL A 49 -10.47 -4.35 -35.77
C VAL A 49 -11.99 -4.47 -35.58
N GLY A 50 -12.45 -4.36 -34.34
CA GLY A 50 -13.86 -4.40 -33.99
C GLY A 50 -14.09 -4.79 -32.53
N THR A 51 -15.34 -5.04 -32.20
CA THR A 51 -15.77 -5.52 -30.88
C THR A 51 -16.39 -6.90 -31.03
N GLN A 52 -15.98 -7.85 -30.20
CA GLN A 52 -16.59 -9.17 -30.13
C GLN A 52 -17.18 -9.39 -28.73
N GLY A 53 -18.50 -9.18 -28.62
CA GLY A 53 -19.18 -9.15 -27.33
C GLY A 53 -18.68 -7.97 -26.49
N ASP A 54 -18.18 -8.26 -25.28
CA ASP A 54 -17.62 -7.26 -24.34
C ASP A 54 -16.09 -7.07 -24.48
N HIS A 55 -15.52 -7.55 -25.58
CA HIS A 55 -14.07 -7.46 -25.83
C HIS A 55 -13.80 -6.58 -27.06
N VAL A 56 -12.74 -5.78 -26.98
CA VAL A 56 -12.21 -5.00 -28.10
C VAL A 56 -11.05 -5.78 -28.72
N LEU A 57 -11.10 -5.97 -30.04
CA LEU A 57 -10.03 -6.59 -30.82
C LEU A 57 -9.09 -5.50 -31.33
N LEU A 58 -7.83 -5.57 -30.90
CA LEU A 58 -6.76 -4.67 -31.32
C LEU A 58 -5.73 -5.44 -32.14
N ASN A 59 -5.46 -4.96 -33.35
CA ASN A 59 -4.30 -5.34 -34.13
C ASN A 59 -3.19 -4.31 -33.89
N VAL A 60 -1.99 -4.80 -33.56
CA VAL A 60 -0.81 -3.98 -33.36
C VAL A 60 0.28 -4.52 -34.30
N ALA A 61 0.68 -3.71 -35.27
CA ALA A 61 1.82 -4.01 -36.12
C ALA A 61 3.08 -3.34 -35.56
N LEU A 62 4.15 -4.13 -35.42
CA LEU A 62 5.42 -3.76 -34.81
C LEU A 62 6.57 -4.08 -35.76
N PRO A 63 7.63 -3.25 -35.79
CA PRO A 63 8.89 -3.63 -36.42
C PRO A 63 9.43 -4.92 -35.81
N ARG A 64 10.02 -5.78 -36.65
CA ARG A 64 10.50 -7.12 -36.26
C ARG A 64 11.39 -7.07 -35.01
N ASP A 65 12.27 -6.08 -34.95
CA ASP A 65 13.26 -5.95 -33.89
C ASP A 65 12.66 -5.46 -32.56
N MET A 66 11.49 -4.82 -32.59
CA MET A 66 10.77 -4.35 -31.40
C MET A 66 9.91 -5.42 -30.74
N THR A 67 9.62 -6.54 -31.44
CA THR A 67 8.72 -7.59 -30.93
C THR A 67 9.17 -8.17 -29.59
N ARG A 68 10.47 -8.43 -29.42
CA ARG A 68 11.03 -8.94 -28.16
C ARG A 68 10.85 -7.95 -27.03
N PHE A 69 11.15 -6.68 -27.29
CA PHE A 69 10.97 -5.61 -26.30
C PHE A 69 9.51 -5.44 -25.92
N PHE A 70 8.59 -5.47 -26.90
CA PHE A 70 7.16 -5.36 -26.65
C PHE A 70 6.63 -6.47 -25.72
N VAL A 71 7.08 -7.71 -25.91
CA VAL A 71 6.72 -8.82 -25.01
C VAL A 71 7.23 -8.56 -23.60
N THR A 72 8.52 -8.20 -23.44
CA THR A 72 9.09 -7.86 -22.13
C THR A 72 8.35 -6.68 -21.47
N PHE A 73 7.94 -5.69 -22.27
CA PHE A 73 7.14 -4.56 -21.80
C PHE A 73 5.77 -5.02 -21.28
N LEU A 74 5.04 -5.87 -22.02
CA LEU A 74 3.75 -6.42 -21.56
C LEU A 74 3.89 -7.24 -20.27
N GLU A 75 4.96 -8.03 -20.14
CA GLU A 75 5.26 -8.75 -18.90
C GLU A 75 5.48 -7.77 -17.73
N SER A 76 6.24 -6.70 -17.95
CA SER A 76 6.49 -5.69 -16.93
C SER A 76 5.20 -4.96 -16.51
N MET A 77 4.34 -4.62 -17.48
CA MET A 77 3.03 -4.02 -17.21
C MET A 77 2.12 -4.94 -16.40
N THR A 78 2.18 -6.25 -16.65
CA THR A 78 1.42 -7.23 -15.86
C THR A 78 1.80 -7.16 -14.37
N GLY A 79 3.09 -7.04 -14.07
CA GLY A 79 3.57 -6.81 -12.71
C GLY A 79 3.10 -5.48 -12.12
N PHE A 80 3.20 -4.40 -12.91
CA PHE A 80 2.75 -3.07 -12.52
C PHE A 80 1.25 -3.03 -12.18
N PHE A 81 0.38 -3.57 -13.04
CA PHE A 81 -1.06 -3.59 -12.81
C PHE A 81 -1.45 -4.40 -11.57
N ARG A 82 -0.74 -5.49 -11.26
CA ARG A 82 -0.96 -6.23 -10.00
C ARG A 82 -0.67 -5.38 -8.77
N VAL A 83 0.41 -4.60 -8.80
CA VAL A 83 0.74 -3.68 -7.70
C VAL A 83 -0.30 -2.56 -7.59
N MET A 84 -0.75 -2.02 -8.72
CA MET A 84 -1.79 -1.00 -8.75
C MET A 84 -3.13 -1.52 -8.21
N ASP A 85 -3.57 -2.71 -8.61
CA ASP A 85 -4.79 -3.35 -8.08
C ASP A 85 -4.68 -3.56 -6.56
N HIS A 86 -3.54 -4.07 -6.07
CA HIS A 86 -3.30 -4.21 -4.64
C HIS A 86 -3.42 -2.86 -3.92
N ARG A 87 -2.78 -1.80 -4.44
CA ARG A 87 -2.88 -0.46 -3.84
C ARG A 87 -4.29 0.11 -3.90
N ALA A 88 -5.01 -0.09 -5.00
CA ALA A 88 -6.40 0.33 -5.13
C ALA A 88 -7.28 -0.35 -4.07
N ARG A 89 -7.13 -1.67 -3.86
CA ARG A 89 -7.85 -2.40 -2.80
C ARG A 89 -7.53 -1.89 -1.40
N VAL A 90 -6.25 -1.61 -1.12
CA VAL A 90 -5.83 -1.05 0.17
C VAL A 90 -6.43 0.35 0.37
N ALA A 91 -6.36 1.22 -0.63
CA ALA A 91 -6.94 2.56 -0.58
C ALA A 91 -8.45 2.51 -0.41
N SER A 92 -9.15 1.66 -1.17
CA SER A 92 -10.59 1.45 -1.01
C SER A 92 -10.95 0.90 0.37
N ALA A 93 -10.12 0.04 0.98
CA ALA A 93 -10.33 -0.44 2.34
C ALA A 93 -10.10 0.65 3.39
N GLN A 94 -9.14 1.56 3.18
CA GLN A 94 -8.94 2.73 4.03
C GLN A 94 -10.10 3.74 3.94
N HIS A 95 -10.72 3.83 2.76
CA HIS A 95 -11.87 4.71 2.51
C HIS A 95 -13.23 4.08 2.83
N LYS A 96 -13.30 2.78 3.17
CA LYS A 96 -14.52 2.21 3.73
C LYS A 96 -14.77 2.89 5.07
N THR A 97 -15.77 3.76 5.07
CA THR A 97 -16.27 4.61 6.15
C THR A 97 -16.01 3.99 7.52
N ILE A 98 -14.92 4.41 8.15
CA ILE A 98 -14.71 4.09 9.56
C ILE A 98 -15.72 4.97 10.30
N ASP A 99 -16.73 4.34 10.89
CA ASP A 99 -17.74 5.02 11.69
C ASP A 99 -17.02 5.88 12.76
N PRO A 100 -17.19 7.22 12.73
CA PRO A 100 -16.53 8.10 13.70
C PRO A 100 -16.89 7.77 15.14
N VAL A 101 -18.08 7.19 15.38
CA VAL A 101 -18.52 6.74 16.70
C VAL A 101 -17.66 5.57 17.19
N ALA A 102 -17.42 4.57 16.32
CA ALA A 102 -16.58 3.42 16.67
C ALA A 102 -15.11 3.80 16.91
N ILE A 103 -14.59 4.86 16.27
CA ILE A 103 -13.25 5.40 16.57
C ILE A 103 -13.24 6.03 17.96
N ALA A 104 -14.23 6.87 18.26
CA ALA A 104 -14.32 7.56 19.55
C ALA A 104 -14.43 6.55 20.70
N GLU A 105 -15.25 5.50 20.56
CA GLU A 105 -15.36 4.43 21.55
C GLU A 105 -14.03 3.72 21.78
N ARG A 106 -13.30 3.35 20.71
CA ARG A 106 -11.98 2.70 20.84
C ARG A 106 -10.95 3.56 21.55
N GLU A 107 -10.92 4.86 21.24
CA GLU A 107 -10.01 5.79 21.91
C GLU A 107 -10.40 5.99 23.39
N ASN A 108 -11.71 6.03 23.70
CA ASN A 108 -12.18 6.10 25.09
C ASN A 108 -11.77 4.85 25.88
N PHE A 109 -12.02 3.64 25.36
CA PHE A 109 -11.60 2.40 26.01
C PHE A 109 -10.08 2.35 26.26
N LYS A 110 -9.29 2.87 25.31
CA LYS A 110 -7.85 2.96 25.45
C LYS A 110 -7.45 3.97 26.52
N ALA A 111 -8.10 5.13 26.58
CA ALA A 111 -7.86 6.13 27.60
C ALA A 111 -8.19 5.61 29.01
N ASP A 112 -9.33 4.92 29.15
CA ASP A 112 -9.78 4.32 30.40
C ASP A 112 -8.79 3.27 30.90
N PHE A 113 -8.36 2.36 30.02
CA PHE A 113 -7.32 1.38 30.36
C PHE A 113 -6.03 2.04 30.84
N ILE A 114 -5.58 3.11 30.16
CA ILE A 114 -4.35 3.80 30.56
C ILE A 114 -4.52 4.44 31.95
N ASN A 115 -5.67 5.05 32.22
CA ASN A 115 -5.97 5.67 33.50
C ASN A 115 -6.02 4.63 34.62
N GLU A 116 -6.69 3.50 34.40
CA GLU A 116 -6.77 2.39 35.34
C GLU A 116 -5.38 1.84 35.67
N VAL A 117 -4.58 1.52 34.65
CA VAL A 117 -3.20 1.04 34.80
C VAL A 117 -2.36 2.01 35.62
N CYS A 118 -2.44 3.31 35.32
CA CYS A 118 -1.67 4.33 36.05
C CYS A 118 -2.13 4.46 37.49
N THR A 119 -3.44 4.41 37.75
CA THR A 119 -4.01 4.54 39.10
C THR A 119 -3.60 3.38 39.99
N ILE A 120 -3.69 2.15 39.49
CA ILE A 120 -3.28 0.95 40.21
C ILE A 120 -1.77 0.99 40.50
N PHE A 121 -0.96 1.34 39.50
CA PHE A 121 0.49 1.44 39.65
C PHE A 121 0.89 2.52 40.66
N ASP A 122 0.31 3.73 40.54
CA ASP A 122 0.58 4.84 41.47
C ASP A 122 0.19 4.44 42.89
N GLY A 123 -0.92 3.72 43.09
CA GLY A 123 -1.33 3.17 44.39
C GLY A 123 -0.26 2.26 45.01
N PHE A 124 0.27 1.30 44.26
CA PHE A 124 1.35 0.42 44.76
C PHE A 124 2.66 1.18 45.01
N THR A 125 3.02 2.14 44.15
CA THR A 125 4.22 2.95 44.42
C THR A 125 4.04 3.88 45.63
N GLY A 126 2.82 4.37 45.89
CA GLY A 126 2.48 5.16 47.07
C GLY A 126 2.55 4.36 48.37
N GLN A 127 2.36 3.03 48.30
CA GLN A 127 2.57 2.09 49.41
C GLN A 127 4.07 1.77 49.63
N GLY A 128 4.98 2.38 48.85
CA GLY A 128 6.42 2.18 49.00
C GLY A 128 6.98 0.96 48.27
N LEU A 129 6.18 0.28 47.43
CA LEU A 129 6.69 -0.84 46.63
C LEU A 129 7.72 -0.35 45.60
N SER A 130 8.73 -1.17 45.33
CA SER A 130 9.67 -0.87 44.25
C SER A 130 8.95 -0.89 42.90
N VAL A 131 9.45 -0.13 41.92
CA VAL A 131 8.90 -0.05 40.56
C VAL A 131 8.67 -1.43 39.94
N LYS A 132 9.60 -2.37 40.14
CA LYS A 132 9.50 -3.74 39.61
C LYS A 132 8.38 -4.53 40.27
N GLU A 133 8.19 -4.37 41.57
CA GLU A 133 7.14 -5.05 42.35
C GLU A 133 5.78 -4.43 42.07
N ALA A 134 5.68 -3.11 42.04
CA ALA A 134 4.47 -2.37 41.65
C ALA A 134 3.99 -2.82 40.27
N LEU A 135 4.89 -2.95 39.29
CA LEU A 135 4.54 -3.42 37.94
C LEU A 135 4.01 -4.87 37.94
N LYS A 136 4.61 -5.77 38.74
CA LYS A 136 4.11 -7.14 38.90
C LYS A 136 2.71 -7.15 39.54
N GLN A 137 2.50 -6.36 40.58
CA GLN A 137 1.22 -6.28 41.28
C GLN A 137 0.13 -5.64 40.41
N THR A 138 0.46 -4.62 39.61
CA THR A 138 -0.48 -4.04 38.63
C THR A 138 -0.92 -5.09 37.60
N ASN A 139 -0.01 -5.91 37.11
CA ASN A 139 -0.36 -7.00 36.18
C ASN A 139 -1.27 -8.05 36.84
N LEU A 140 -0.98 -8.45 38.08
CA LEU A 140 -1.84 -9.39 38.82
C LEU A 140 -3.24 -8.81 39.06
N ALA A 141 -3.33 -7.53 39.45
CA ALA A 141 -4.60 -6.84 39.65
C ALA A 141 -5.44 -6.79 38.36
N LEU A 142 -4.84 -6.39 37.23
CA LEU A 142 -5.53 -6.34 35.94
C LEU A 142 -5.94 -7.72 35.42
N LYS A 143 -5.14 -8.76 35.71
CA LYS A 143 -5.50 -10.15 35.40
C LYS A 143 -6.64 -10.67 36.27
N ALA A 144 -6.73 -10.23 37.53
CA ALA A 144 -7.86 -10.60 38.40
C ALA A 144 -9.19 -10.07 37.86
N VAL A 145 -9.17 -8.91 37.20
CA VAL A 145 -10.34 -8.32 36.51
C VAL A 145 -10.53 -8.88 35.09
N SER A 146 -9.68 -9.81 34.65
CA SER A 146 -9.70 -10.39 33.29
C SER A 146 -9.62 -9.35 32.17
N HIS A 147 -8.84 -8.28 32.35
CA HIS A 147 -8.72 -7.23 31.34
C HIS A 147 -8.01 -7.76 30.06
N PRO A 148 -8.55 -7.55 28.84
CA PRO A 148 -8.04 -8.16 27.61
C PRO A 148 -6.60 -7.77 27.26
N TRP A 149 -6.14 -6.60 27.74
CA TRP A 149 -4.79 -6.09 27.54
C TRP A 149 -3.84 -6.29 28.74
N ALA A 150 -4.19 -7.16 29.69
CA ALA A 150 -3.39 -7.44 30.90
C ALA A 150 -2.13 -8.29 30.62
N THR A 151 -1.27 -7.81 29.72
CA THR A 151 0.06 -8.39 29.48
C THR A 151 1.13 -7.49 30.08
N TYR A 152 2.20 -8.10 30.59
CA TYR A 152 3.27 -7.38 31.27
C TYR A 152 3.91 -6.32 30.36
N ASP A 153 4.17 -6.66 29.10
CA ASP A 153 4.79 -5.77 28.12
C ASP A 153 3.88 -4.59 27.76
N THR A 154 2.58 -4.81 27.56
CA THR A 154 1.62 -3.72 27.30
C THR A 154 1.55 -2.76 28.46
N ILE A 155 1.44 -3.26 29.70
CA ILE A 155 1.41 -2.43 30.91
C ILE A 155 2.71 -1.63 31.05
N GLN A 156 3.87 -2.27 30.83
CA GLN A 156 5.17 -1.62 30.90
C GLN A 156 5.32 -0.52 29.84
N ARG A 157 4.89 -0.76 28.60
CA ARG A 157 4.92 0.26 27.54
C ARG A 157 4.00 1.43 27.86
N THR A 158 2.80 1.17 28.36
CA THR A 158 1.83 2.20 28.76
C THR A 158 2.39 3.09 29.88
N LEU A 159 2.94 2.50 30.93
CA LEU A 159 3.54 3.25 32.04
C LEU A 159 4.80 4.03 31.62
N ARG A 160 5.60 3.49 30.68
CA ARG A 160 6.73 4.22 30.06
C ARG A 160 6.25 5.43 29.27
N ALA A 161 5.23 5.26 28.42
CA ALA A 161 4.67 6.33 27.61
C ALA A 161 4.10 7.46 28.50
N LYS A 162 3.51 7.12 29.65
CA LYS A 162 3.03 8.08 30.65
C LYS A 162 4.12 8.59 31.60
N GLY A 163 5.38 8.23 31.40
CA GLY A 163 6.53 8.77 32.14
C GLY A 163 6.68 8.26 33.57
N ARG A 164 5.95 7.21 33.98
CA ARG A 164 5.94 6.70 35.36
C ARG A 164 7.21 6.01 35.82
N PHE A 165 8.13 5.73 34.88
CA PHE A 165 9.46 5.20 35.18
C PHE A 165 10.57 6.25 35.23
N ARG A 166 10.26 7.53 34.98
CA ARG A 166 11.24 8.60 35.14
C ARG A 166 11.39 8.86 36.63
N GLY A 167 12.50 8.39 37.21
CA GLY A 167 12.80 8.60 38.62
C GLY A 167 12.67 10.08 38.98
N LYS A 168 11.96 10.39 40.07
CA LYS A 168 12.02 11.71 40.68
C LYS A 168 13.50 11.97 40.98
N LYS A 169 14.11 12.95 40.30
CA LYS A 169 15.40 13.50 40.75
C LYS A 169 15.17 13.94 42.19
N THR A 170 15.73 13.21 43.14
CA THR A 170 15.83 13.63 44.53
C THR A 170 16.65 14.91 44.51
N SER A 171 15.99 16.07 44.57
CA SER A 171 16.63 17.32 44.90
C SER A 171 17.13 17.18 46.33
N SER A 172 18.38 16.75 46.47
CA SER A 172 19.14 16.81 47.71
C SER A 172 19.09 18.25 48.22
N HIS A 173 18.27 18.52 49.24
CA HIS A 173 18.42 19.70 50.07
C HIS A 173 19.73 19.52 50.85
N ARG A 174 20.82 20.06 50.31
CA ARG A 174 22.03 20.35 51.07
C ARG A 174 21.70 21.52 51.99
N LYS A 175 21.44 21.24 53.26
CA LYS A 175 21.51 22.24 54.33
C LYS A 175 22.99 22.50 54.60
N GLU A 176 23.41 23.74 54.42
CA GLU A 176 24.51 24.38 55.15
C GLU A 176 23.92 25.58 55.88
#